data_AF-A0A1G1CQW7-F1
#
_entry.id   AF-A0A1G1CQW7-F1
#
_cell.length_a   1.000
_cell.length_b   1.000
_cell.length_c   1.000
_cell.angle_alpha   90.00
_cell.angle_beta   90.00
_cell.angle_gamma   90.00
#
_symmetry.space_group_name_H-M   'P 1'
#
loop_
_entity.id
_entity.type
_entity.pdbx_description
1 polymer ?
#
loop_
_entity_poly.entity_id
_entity_poly.type
_entity_poly.pdbx_seq_one_letter_code
_entity_poly.pdbx_strand_id
1 'polypeptide(L)' 'MLTKRTNIIFDEADWRMLAALAQQQGTSVGHLVRQAVSQTYRDLPIKDEIKLAHQKIRSIRHVHSPIDYKELINYGRKH' A
#
# COMPACT_ATOMS: atom_id res chain seq x y z
N MET A 1 0.84 -15.43 -14.97
CA MET A 1 0.83 -15.19 -16.42
C MET A 1 1.02 -13.71 -16.70
N LEU A 2 1.84 -13.35 -17.70
CA LEU A 2 2.02 -11.97 -18.16
C LEU A 2 0.96 -11.68 -19.22
N THR A 3 0.10 -10.67 -19.01
CA THR A 3 -1.09 -10.43 -19.85
C THR A 3 -1.07 -9.09 -20.59
N LYS A 4 -0.09 -8.22 -20.31
CA LYS A 4 0.03 -6.89 -20.90
C LYS A 4 1.45 -6.69 -21.45
N ARG A 5 1.56 -6.19 -22.67
CA ARG A 5 2.82 -5.78 -23.32
C ARG A 5 2.80 -4.27 -23.50
N THR A 6 3.91 -3.63 -23.22
CA THR A 6 4.10 -2.20 -23.45
C THR A 6 5.47 -1.97 -24.06
N ASN A 7 5.61 -0.91 -24.85
CA ASN A 7 6.88 -0.49 -25.43
C ASN A 7 7.35 0.74 -24.66
N ILE A 8 8.54 0.65 -24.06
CA ILE A 8 9.15 1.73 -23.30
C ILE A 8 10.43 2.12 -24.03
N ILE A 9 10.66 3.41 -24.17
CA ILE A 9 11.89 3.95 -24.76
C ILE A 9 12.85 4.22 -23.60
N PHE A 10 14.04 3.63 -23.68
CA PHE A 10 15.17 3.91 -22.80
C PHE A 10 16.20 4.74 -23.55
N ASP A 11 17.03 5.45 -22.80
CA ASP A 11 18.27 5.96 -23.39
C ASP A 11 19.25 4.80 -23.64
N GLU A 12 20.26 5.07 -24.47
CA GLU A 12 21.23 4.06 -24.88
C GLU A 12 22.09 3.56 -23.70
N ALA A 13 22.37 4.42 -22.73
CA ALA A 13 23.21 4.10 -21.59
C ALA A 13 22.51 3.12 -20.64
N ASP A 14 21.28 3.44 -20.25
CA ASP A 14 20.41 2.61 -19.42
C ASP A 14 20.10 1.29 -20.11
N TRP A 15 19.85 1.32 -21.42
CA TRP A 15 19.61 0.10 -22.19
C TRP A 15 20.82 -0.85 -22.15
N ARG A 16 22.04 -0.34 -22.37
CA ARG A 16 23.27 -1.14 -22.30
C ARG A 16 23.47 -1.72 -20.90
N MET A 17 23.27 -0.91 -19.87
CA MET A 17 23.36 -1.36 -18.48
C MET A 17 22.38 -2.49 -18.20
N LEU A 18 21.10 -2.31 -18.56
CA LEU A 18 20.06 -3.31 -18.34
C LEU A 18 20.31 -4.60 -19.13
N ALA A 19 20.78 -4.49 -20.38
CA ALA A 19 21.12 -5.63 -21.22
C ALA A 19 22.29 -6.45 -20.62
N ALA A 20 23.35 -5.78 -20.18
CA ALA A 20 24.49 -6.42 -19.54
C ALA A 20 24.08 -7.12 -18.23
N LEU A 21 23.26 -6.46 -17.41
CA LEU A 21 22.77 -7.02 -16.16
C LEU A 21 21.85 -8.24 -16.40
N ALA A 22 20.99 -8.16 -17.42
CA ALA A 22 20.10 -9.25 -17.79
C ALA A 22 20.91 -10.47 -18.26
N GLN A 23 21.96 -10.24 -19.06
CA GLN A 23 22.86 -11.30 -19.50
C GLN A 23 23.60 -11.95 -18.33
N GLN A 24 24.15 -11.16 -17.40
CA GLN A 24 24.85 -11.66 -16.22
C GLN A 24 23.93 -12.53 -15.33
N GLN A 25 22.66 -12.17 -15.21
CA GLN A 25 21.68 -12.88 -14.39
C GLN A 25 20.93 -14.00 -15.14
N GLY A 26 21.24 -14.22 -16.43
CA GLY A 26 20.53 -15.22 -17.24
C GLY A 26 19.03 -14.94 -17.39
N THR A 27 18.64 -13.67 -17.38
CA THR A 27 17.24 -13.21 -17.42
C THR A 27 16.99 -12.24 -18.58
N SER A 28 15.80 -11.65 -18.62
CA SER A 28 15.43 -10.64 -19.62
C SER A 28 15.36 -9.23 -19.02
N VAL A 29 15.61 -8.21 -19.83
CA VAL A 29 15.39 -6.80 -19.43
C VAL A 29 13.98 -6.58 -18.89
N GLY A 30 12.97 -7.20 -19.53
CA GLY A 30 11.59 -7.12 -19.06
C GLY A 30 11.37 -7.75 -17.67
N HIS A 31 12.16 -8.75 -17.28
CA HIS A 31 12.14 -9.29 -15.92
C HIS A 31 12.73 -8.29 -14.91
N LEU A 32 13.87 -7.69 -15.23
CA LEU A 32 14.51 -6.66 -14.39
C LEU A 32 13.58 -5.48 -14.15
N VAL A 33 12.96 -4.95 -15.22
CA VAL A 33 12.00 -3.84 -15.11
C VAL A 33 10.82 -4.21 -14.23
N ARG A 34 10.25 -5.42 -14.37
CA ARG A 34 9.15 -5.88 -13.50
C ARG A 34 9.57 -5.99 -12.04
N GLN A 35 10.77 -6.49 -11.78
CA GLN A 35 11.29 -6.61 -10.43
C GLN A 35 11.48 -5.23 -9.79
N ALA A 36 12.12 -4.31 -10.51
CA ALA A 36 12.28 -2.92 -10.07
C ALA A 36 10.93 -2.26 -9.80
N VAL A 37 9.96 -2.38 -10.71
CA VAL A 37 8.59 -1.85 -10.52
C VAL A 37 7.93 -2.44 -9.27
N SER A 38 8.06 -3.75 -9.04
CA SER A 38 7.51 -4.38 -7.84
C SER A 38 8.16 -3.82 -6.58
N GLN A 39 9.48 -3.69 -6.54
CA GLN A 39 10.19 -3.16 -5.38
C GLN A 39 9.82 -1.70 -5.12
N THR A 40 9.76 -0.87 -6.16
CA THR A 40 9.49 0.57 -6.01
C THR A 40 8.05 0.87 -5.61
N TYR A 41 7.07 0.16 -6.18
CA TYR A 41 5.65 0.53 -6.06
C TYR A 41 4.81 -0.43 -5.20
N ARG A 42 5.26 -1.67 -4.99
CA ARG A 42 4.48 -2.64 -4.22
C ARG A 42 4.73 -2.52 -2.72
N ASP A 43 5.95 -2.15 -2.34
CA ASP A 43 6.41 -2.06 -0.95
C ASP A 43 6.45 -0.60 -0.43
N LEU A 44 5.62 0.28 -1.02
CA LEU A 44 5.53 1.67 -0.56
C LEU A 44 5.03 1.72 0.90
N PRO A 45 5.79 2.35 1.82
CA PRO A 45 5.45 2.42 3.25
C PRO A 45 4.13 3.15 3.53
N ILE A 46 3.62 3.90 2.56
CA ILE A 46 2.31 4.57 2.60
C ILE A 46 1.19 3.60 2.99
N LYS A 47 1.22 2.35 2.49
CA LYS A 47 0.18 1.36 2.85
C LYS A 47 0.28 0.93 4.32
N ASP A 48 1.48 0.81 4.85
CA ASP A 48 1.69 0.40 6.23
C ASP A 48 1.40 1.53 7.21
N GLU A 49 1.76 2.77 6.88
CA GLU A 49 1.40 3.95 7.68
C GLU A 49 -0.12 4.15 7.74
N ILE A 50 -0.82 4.03 6.61
CA ILE A 50 -2.28 4.11 6.56
C ILE A 50 -2.90 2.97 7.38
N LYS A 51 -2.38 1.74 7.24
CA LYS A 51 -2.85 0.57 7.99
C LYS A 51 -2.65 0.75 9.50
N LEU A 52 -1.49 1.24 9.92
CA LEU A 52 -1.17 1.56 11.32
C LEU A 52 -2.08 2.69 11.86
N ALA A 53 -2.34 3.72 11.07
CA ALA A 53 -3.25 4.80 11.42
C ALA A 53 -4.68 4.26 11.62
N HIS A 54 -5.18 3.42 10.71
CA HIS A 54 -6.49 2.78 10.86
C HIS A 54 -6.58 1.88 12.11
N GLN A 55 -5.51 1.14 12.43
CA GLN A 55 -5.45 0.31 13.64
C GLN A 55 -5.48 1.17 14.91
N LYS A 56 -4.71 2.26 14.95
CA LYS A 56 -4.73 3.23 16.07
C LYS A 56 -6.10 3.87 16.24
N ILE A 57 -6.75 4.29 15.15
CA ILE A 57 -8.10 4.87 15.21
C ILE A 57 -9.11 3.85 15.75
N ARG A 58 -9.04 2.59 15.29
CA ARG A 58 -9.92 1.52 15.79
C ARG A 58 -9.69 1.18 17.26
N SER A 59 -8.44 1.17 17.74
CA SER A 59 -8.14 0.85 19.13
C SER A 59 -8.55 1.96 20.11
N ILE A 60 -8.54 3.22 19.65
CA ILE A 60 -8.95 4.39 20.45
C ILE A 60 -10.46 4.60 20.40
N ARG A 61 -11.13 4.19 19.32
CA ARG A 61 -12.57 4.38 19.14
C ARG A 61 -13.35 3.51 20.14
N HIS A 62 -13.73 4.10 21.26
CA HIS A 62 -14.79 3.58 22.11
C HIS A 62 -16.09 3.59 21.30
N VAL A 63 -16.58 2.40 20.95
CA VAL A 63 -17.93 2.23 20.41
C VAL A 63 -18.87 2.50 21.57
N HIS A 64 -19.40 3.73 21.65
CA HIS A 64 -20.46 4.03 22.61
C HIS A 64 -21.67 3.15 22.29
N SER A 65 -22.13 2.41 23.30
CA SER A 65 -23.45 1.79 23.27
C SER A 65 -24.50 2.86 22.98
N PRO A 66 -25.58 2.53 22.26
CA PRO A 66 -26.67 3.47 22.05
C PRO A 66 -27.14 4.01 23.41
N ILE A 67 -27.08 5.33 23.57
CA ILE A 67 -27.42 6.01 24.82
C ILE A 67 -28.93 5.90 25.01
N ASP A 68 -29.38 5.36 26.15
CA ASP A 68 -30.79 5.42 26.53
C ASP A 68 -31.11 6.80 27.11
N TYR A 69 -31.61 7.69 26.25
CA TYR A 69 -31.99 9.05 26.62
C TYR A 69 -33.14 9.09 27.65
N LYS A 70 -34.01 8.07 27.73
CA LYS A 70 -35.09 8.04 28.72
C LYS A 70 -34.52 7.87 30.13
N GLU A 71 -33.56 6.96 30.31
CA GLU A 71 -32.90 6.78 31.61
C GLU A 71 -32.16 8.04 32.05
N LEU A 72 -31.41 8.68 31.14
CA LEU A 72 -30.69 9.92 31.40
C LEU A 72 -31.59 11.07 31.85
N ILE A 73 -32.72 11.27 31.15
CA ILE A 73 -33.69 12.31 31.50
C ILE A 73 -34.33 12.04 32.85
N ASN A 74 -34.66 10.78 33.15
CA ASN A 74 -35.25 10.41 34.43
C ASN A 74 -34.26 10.54 35.59
N TYR A 75 -32.98 10.23 35.37
CA TYR A 75 -31.92 10.45 36.35
C TYR A 75 -31.78 11.94 36.70
N GLY A 76 -31.73 12.81 35.68
CA GLY A 76 -31.63 14.27 35.87
C GLY A 76 -32.90 14.94 36.44
N ARG A 77 -34.02 14.23 36.53
CA ARG A 77 -35.23 14.70 37.24
C ARG A 77 -35.25 14.27 38.70
N LYS A 78 -34.44 13.27 39.07
CA LYS A 78 -34.40 12.68 40.41
C LYS A 78 -33.34 13.34 41.32
N HIS A 79 -32.36 14.00 40.73
CA HIS A 79 -31.32 14.79 41.36
C HIS A 79 -31.42 16.24 40.92
#